data_AF-L0B1C2-F1
#
_entry.id   AF-L0B1C2-F1
#
_cell.length_a   1.000
_cell.length_b   1.000
_cell.length_c   1.000
_cell.angle_alpha   90.00
_cell.angle_beta   90.00
_cell.angle_gamma   90.00
#
_symmetry.space_group_name_H-M   'P 1'
#
loop_
_entity.id
_entity.type
_entity.pdbx_description
1 polymer ?
#
loop_
_entity_poly.entity_id
_entity_poly.type
_entity_poly.pdbx_seq_one_letter_code
_entity_poly.pdbx_strand_id
1 'polypeptide(L)'
;MESKYLTADISHKPRAQEATIYQDGTRWYAYFDAEFPKDPITTIEYFQLPWLPGYKKIVHNANGQSKFKDMKFKGTSIELIHAHYISTISVYYWNGDTGYDHPLIIQVGEGSYYAKENGDSHWSLLGKMDNHALLMKLDELNCGANDAHIVDICQVSGNYMCQSCNNVQISLTCDVFRVACSEFCMYTHHVKNGHVGRTIEGHVSLLGLEASKNDSSLYVFCYKGFKLLISMQLFSILTYEFFTRNAVYGETWTKMTSLSPKNPYDIYKILDTLKRVAGESDDAHSRMKRFGISALIGAGLACIIMTLYYLIPVKKAGVVIESVKYMLKPKEVKYLTME
;
A
#
# COMPACT_ATOMS: atom_id res chain seq x y z
N MET A 1 -32.53 24.93 28.09
CA MET A 1 -31.07 25.00 27.86
C MET A 1 -30.88 25.55 26.46
N GLU A 2 -30.17 26.67 26.32
CA GLU A 2 -29.86 27.23 24.99
C GLU A 2 -28.90 26.29 24.26
N SER A 3 -29.21 25.97 22.99
CA SER A 3 -28.31 25.17 22.15
C SER A 3 -27.07 26.00 21.84
N LYS A 4 -25.88 25.41 22.03
CA LYS A 4 -24.60 26.05 21.68
C LYS A 4 -24.21 25.68 20.26
N TYR A 5 -23.72 26.65 19.52
CA TYR A 5 -23.36 26.47 18.12
C TYR A 5 -21.90 26.81 17.86
N LEU A 6 -21.13 25.83 17.41
CA LEU A 6 -19.69 25.90 17.16
C LEU A 6 -19.40 26.20 15.68
N THR A 7 -18.25 26.79 15.42
CA THR A 7 -17.65 26.94 14.10
C THR A 7 -16.46 26.00 13.97
N ALA A 8 -16.54 25.00 13.10
CA ALA A 8 -15.44 24.06 12.88
C ALA A 8 -14.35 24.68 11.98
N ASP A 9 -13.08 24.56 12.37
CA ASP A 9 -11.95 24.84 11.49
C ASP A 9 -11.50 23.55 10.82
N ILE A 10 -11.91 23.35 9.57
CA ILE A 10 -11.58 22.12 8.85
C ILE A 10 -10.12 22.07 8.41
N SER A 11 -9.40 23.20 8.47
CA SER A 11 -7.95 23.25 8.24
C SER A 11 -7.12 23.08 9.51
N HIS A 12 -7.75 22.88 10.66
CA HIS A 12 -7.03 22.75 11.93
C HIS A 12 -6.16 21.49 11.93
N LYS A 13 -4.84 21.70 12.03
CA LYS A 13 -3.83 20.66 12.15
C LYS A 13 -3.18 20.73 13.53
N PRO A 14 -3.23 19.67 14.34
CA PRO A 14 -2.64 19.67 15.67
C PRO A 14 -1.11 19.69 15.54
N ARG A 15 -0.43 20.23 16.54
CA ARG A 15 1.01 19.96 16.70
C ARG A 15 1.21 18.48 17.01
N ALA A 16 2.39 17.94 16.69
CA ALA A 16 2.69 16.53 16.92
C ALA A 16 2.49 16.10 18.39
N GLN A 17 2.71 17.00 19.36
CA GLN A 17 2.51 16.71 20.79
C GLN A 17 1.05 16.79 21.25
N GLU A 18 0.15 17.37 20.44
CA GLU A 18 -1.26 17.59 20.79
C GLU A 18 -2.15 16.43 20.33
N ALA A 19 -1.62 15.50 19.54
CA ALA A 19 -2.36 14.36 19.00
C ALA A 19 -1.98 13.05 19.70
N THR A 20 -2.99 12.26 20.03
CA THR A 20 -2.83 10.84 20.37
C THR A 20 -2.79 10.02 19.09
N ILE A 21 -1.78 9.17 18.94
CA ILE A 21 -1.62 8.30 17.76
C ILE A 21 -1.91 6.85 18.19
N TYR A 22 -2.88 6.21 17.54
CA TYR A 22 -3.23 4.81 17.75
C TYR A 22 -2.33 3.88 16.92
N GLN A 23 -2.39 2.58 17.22
CA GLN A 23 -1.54 1.56 16.55
C GLN A 23 -1.79 1.44 15.05
N ASP A 24 -3.01 1.75 14.59
CA ASP A 24 -3.42 1.78 13.19
C ASP A 24 -3.03 3.08 12.47
N GLY A 25 -2.33 3.99 13.16
CA GLY A 25 -1.96 5.31 12.64
C GLY A 25 -3.07 6.36 12.75
N THR A 26 -4.27 5.99 13.20
CA THR A 26 -5.36 6.93 13.45
C THR A 26 -4.89 7.99 14.46
N ARG A 27 -5.22 9.26 14.20
CA ARG A 27 -4.88 10.37 15.10
C ARG A 27 -6.13 10.94 15.74
N TRP A 28 -6.06 11.20 17.04
CA TRP A 28 -7.12 11.87 17.79
C TRP A 28 -6.57 13.13 18.46
N TYR A 29 -7.33 14.21 18.40
CA TYR A 29 -7.02 15.47 19.09
C TYR A 29 -8.31 16.26 19.35
N ALA A 30 -8.21 17.31 20.16
CA ALA A 30 -9.30 18.24 20.39
C ALA A 30 -8.79 19.68 20.25
N TYR A 31 -9.64 20.55 19.73
CA TYR A 31 -9.41 21.99 19.70
C TYR A 31 -10.68 22.72 20.11
N PHE A 32 -10.55 24.03 20.32
CA PHE A 32 -11.64 24.86 20.84
C PHE A 32 -12.02 25.92 19.82
N ASP A 33 -13.33 26.16 19.71
CA ASP A 33 -13.82 27.39 19.11
C ASP A 33 -13.48 28.56 20.02
N ALA A 34 -13.00 29.66 19.45
CA ALA A 34 -12.66 30.87 20.19
C ALA A 34 -13.89 31.47 20.90
N GLU A 35 -15.08 31.31 20.31
CA GLU A 35 -16.34 31.77 20.91
C GLU A 35 -16.79 30.87 22.08
N PHE A 36 -16.41 29.59 22.08
CA PHE A 36 -16.89 28.57 23.02
C PHE A 36 -15.75 27.71 23.59
N PRO A 37 -14.85 28.29 24.41
CA PRO A 37 -13.65 27.60 24.90
C PRO A 37 -13.92 26.45 25.88
N LYS A 38 -15.18 26.21 26.26
CA LYS A 38 -15.58 25.12 27.18
C LYS A 38 -16.14 23.90 26.44
N ASP A 39 -16.34 23.99 25.13
CA ASP A 39 -17.02 22.98 24.34
C ASP A 39 -16.05 22.49 23.24
N PRO A 40 -15.21 21.48 23.52
CA PRO A 40 -14.18 21.05 22.60
C PRO A 40 -14.78 20.42 21.34
N ILE A 41 -14.15 20.68 20.20
CA ILE A 41 -14.35 19.95 18.95
C ILE A 41 -13.34 18.81 18.94
N THR A 42 -13.83 17.58 19.01
CA THR A 42 -12.95 16.40 18.91
C THR A 42 -12.76 16.05 17.44
N THR A 43 -11.54 15.69 17.07
CA THR A 43 -11.19 15.37 15.69
C THR A 43 -10.48 14.03 15.61
N ILE A 44 -10.90 13.20 14.65
CA ILE A 44 -10.31 11.90 14.35
C ILE A 44 -9.85 11.90 12.90
N GLU A 45 -8.59 11.55 12.67
CA GLU A 45 -8.04 11.39 11.34
C GLU A 45 -7.79 9.92 11.04
N TYR A 46 -8.50 9.42 10.04
CA TYR A 46 -8.37 8.06 9.55
C TYR A 46 -7.41 8.03 8.36
N PHE A 47 -6.36 7.21 8.49
CA PHE A 47 -5.40 6.93 7.43
C PHE A 47 -5.66 5.54 6.84
N GLN A 48 -5.21 5.34 5.60
CA GLN A 48 -5.18 4.02 4.96
C GLN A 48 -6.51 3.24 5.00
N LEU A 49 -7.64 3.95 4.88
CA LEU A 49 -8.95 3.30 4.78
C LEU A 49 -8.96 2.37 3.55
N PRO A 50 -9.21 1.05 3.68
CA PRO A 50 -9.12 0.12 2.55
C PRO A 50 -10.04 0.46 1.38
N TRP A 51 -11.16 1.12 1.66
CA TRP A 51 -12.14 1.57 0.67
C TRP A 51 -11.87 2.99 0.13
N LEU A 52 -10.85 3.69 0.66
CA LEU A 52 -10.33 4.98 0.17
C LEU A 52 -8.79 5.02 0.11
N PRO A 53 -8.16 4.14 -0.68
CA PRO A 53 -6.71 4.14 -0.82
C PRO A 53 -6.20 5.47 -1.37
N GLY A 54 -5.09 5.96 -0.83
CA GLY A 54 -4.50 7.25 -1.22
C GLY A 54 -5.16 8.47 -0.60
N TYR A 55 -6.25 8.31 0.16
CA TYR A 55 -6.96 9.40 0.82
C TYR A 55 -7.02 9.20 2.33
N LYS A 56 -7.26 10.31 3.04
CA LYS A 56 -7.53 10.34 4.47
C LYS A 56 -8.84 11.07 4.74
N LYS A 57 -9.51 10.64 5.80
CA LYS A 57 -10.77 11.22 6.27
C LYS A 57 -10.54 11.87 7.63
N ILE A 58 -10.84 13.15 7.75
CA ILE A 58 -10.78 13.90 9.01
C ILE A 58 -12.20 14.14 9.48
N VAL A 59 -12.55 13.69 10.68
CA VAL A 59 -13.90 13.78 11.25
C VAL A 59 -13.89 14.71 12.46
N HIS A 60 -14.57 15.84 12.35
CA HIS A 60 -14.82 16.78 13.42
C HIS A 60 -16.17 16.49 14.08
N ASN A 61 -16.18 16.33 15.39
CA ASN A 61 -17.38 16.07 16.18
C ASN A 61 -17.59 17.19 17.21
N ALA A 62 -18.78 17.78 17.19
CA ALA A 62 -19.24 18.66 18.25
C ALA A 62 -19.55 17.80 19.49
N ASN A 63 -18.98 18.15 20.64
CA ASN A 63 -19.16 17.36 21.85
C ASN A 63 -20.46 17.74 22.60
N GLY A 64 -21.06 16.76 23.30
CA GLY A 64 -22.22 16.96 24.16
C GLY A 64 -23.49 17.39 23.42
N GLN A 65 -24.07 18.51 23.84
CA GLN A 65 -25.29 19.09 23.25
C GLN A 65 -25.00 20.13 22.16
N SER A 66 -23.73 20.42 21.90
CA SER A 66 -23.33 21.43 20.90
C SER A 66 -23.53 20.91 19.49
N LYS A 67 -23.78 21.85 18.55
CA LYS A 67 -23.88 21.57 17.11
C LYS A 67 -22.99 22.52 16.34
N PHE A 68 -22.64 22.20 15.11
CA PHE A 68 -22.00 23.14 14.20
C PHE A 68 -23.05 24.08 13.59
N LYS A 69 -22.77 25.39 13.59
CA LYS A 69 -23.49 26.40 12.79
C LYS A 69 -22.76 26.74 11.50
N ASP A 70 -21.44 26.68 11.52
CA ASP A 70 -20.58 27.19 10.46
C ASP A 70 -19.27 26.38 10.39
N MET A 71 -18.55 26.57 9.29
CA MET A 71 -17.24 26.00 9.04
C MET A 71 -16.32 27.09 8.51
N LYS A 72 -15.03 26.97 8.81
CA LYS A 72 -14.00 27.81 8.21
C LYS A 72 -12.86 26.97 7.66
N PHE A 73 -12.24 27.48 6.60
CA PHE A 73 -11.02 26.95 6.02
C PHE A 73 -10.01 28.07 5.90
N LYS A 74 -8.87 27.92 6.58
CA LYS A 74 -7.79 28.92 6.66
C LYS A 74 -8.32 30.31 7.03
N GLY A 75 -9.25 30.35 7.99
CA GLY A 75 -9.88 31.59 8.48
C GLY A 75 -11.02 32.13 7.62
N THR A 76 -11.32 31.54 6.46
CA THR A 76 -12.43 31.96 5.59
C THR A 76 -13.66 31.09 5.86
N SER A 77 -14.82 31.70 6.12
CA SER A 77 -16.09 30.97 6.28
C SER A 77 -16.47 30.20 5.02
N ILE A 78 -17.02 29.01 5.21
CA ILE A 78 -17.57 28.16 4.16
C ILE A 78 -19.08 28.21 4.29
N GLU A 79 -19.71 28.96 3.39
CA GLU A 79 -21.17 28.98 3.29
C GLU A 79 -21.68 27.65 2.76
N LEU A 80 -22.19 26.78 3.64
CA LEU A 80 -23.00 25.63 3.24
C LEU A 80 -24.47 25.94 3.50
N ILE A 81 -25.26 25.92 2.41
CA ILE A 81 -26.64 26.44 2.36
C ILE A 81 -27.61 25.72 3.33
N HIS A 82 -27.22 24.63 4.01
CA HIS A 82 -28.13 23.77 4.79
C HIS A 82 -27.54 23.27 6.12
N ALA A 83 -26.57 23.98 6.71
CA ALA A 83 -25.83 23.48 7.87
C ALA A 83 -26.51 23.65 9.24
N HIS A 84 -27.84 23.64 9.31
CA HIS A 84 -28.52 23.78 10.58
C HIS A 84 -28.43 22.46 11.39
N TYR A 85 -27.72 22.49 12.51
CA TYR A 85 -27.71 21.48 13.58
C TYR A 85 -26.92 20.19 13.33
N ILE A 86 -25.74 20.28 12.75
CA ILE A 86 -24.88 19.11 12.47
C ILE A 86 -24.00 18.78 13.67
N SER A 87 -23.86 17.49 14.01
CA SER A 87 -22.91 17.04 15.03
C SER A 87 -21.57 16.60 14.46
N THR A 88 -21.52 16.22 13.18
CA THR A 88 -20.36 15.59 12.54
C THR A 88 -20.07 16.23 11.18
N ILE A 89 -18.82 16.65 10.98
CA ILE A 89 -18.31 17.10 9.69
C ILE A 89 -17.15 16.18 9.35
N SER A 90 -17.17 15.57 8.17
CA SER A 90 -16.01 14.85 7.66
C SER A 90 -15.42 15.56 6.46
N VAL A 91 -14.10 15.55 6.34
CA VAL A 91 -13.37 16.21 5.26
C VAL A 91 -12.38 15.22 4.69
N TYR A 92 -12.37 15.13 3.36
CA TYR A 92 -11.54 14.19 2.64
C TYR A 92 -10.39 14.93 1.98
N TYR A 93 -9.18 14.44 2.24
CA TYR A 93 -7.93 14.99 1.71
C TYR A 93 -7.16 13.88 1.00
N TRP A 94 -6.32 14.27 0.05
CA TRP A 94 -5.28 13.38 -0.46
C TRP A 94 -4.20 13.13 0.61
N ASN A 95 -3.64 11.92 0.64
CA ASN A 95 -2.56 11.61 1.59
C ASN A 95 -1.32 12.48 1.39
N GLY A 96 -0.97 12.78 0.13
CA GLY A 96 0.12 13.70 -0.23
C GLY A 96 -0.13 15.15 0.20
N ASP A 97 -1.38 15.54 0.47
CA ASP A 97 -1.73 16.85 1.03
C ASP A 97 -1.50 16.90 2.55
N THR A 98 -0.24 16.85 2.95
CA THR A 98 0.16 16.88 4.36
C THR A 98 -0.12 18.22 5.04
N GLY A 99 -0.30 19.30 4.26
CA GLY A 99 -0.61 20.66 4.74
C GLY A 99 -2.08 20.94 4.99
N TYR A 100 -2.97 20.05 4.53
CA TYR A 100 -4.44 20.26 4.51
C TYR A 100 -4.79 21.51 3.68
N ASP A 101 -4.06 21.69 2.58
CA ASP A 101 -4.16 22.87 1.73
C ASP A 101 -5.33 22.77 0.75
N HIS A 102 -5.76 21.55 0.41
CA HIS A 102 -6.74 21.29 -0.64
C HIS A 102 -7.78 20.26 -0.16
N PRO A 103 -8.78 20.67 0.64
CA PRO A 103 -9.90 19.80 0.95
C PRO A 103 -10.64 19.45 -0.34
N LEU A 104 -10.83 18.17 -0.60
CA LEU A 104 -11.46 17.70 -1.84
C LEU A 104 -12.98 17.64 -1.67
N ILE A 105 -13.45 16.98 -0.61
CA ILE A 105 -14.87 16.77 -0.34
C ILE A 105 -15.16 17.03 1.14
N ILE A 106 -16.29 17.68 1.41
CA ILE A 106 -16.86 17.81 2.76
C ILE A 106 -18.13 16.96 2.83
N GLN A 107 -18.21 16.05 3.80
CA GLN A 107 -19.41 15.33 4.16
C GLN A 107 -19.99 15.94 5.43
N VAL A 108 -21.27 16.30 5.35
CA VAL A 108 -22.04 16.87 6.46
C VAL A 108 -23.01 15.82 6.98
N GLY A 109 -22.96 15.56 8.29
CA GLY A 109 -23.80 14.54 8.92
C GLY A 109 -23.52 13.15 8.34
N GLU A 110 -24.59 12.42 8.01
CA GLU A 110 -24.51 11.06 7.47
C GLU A 110 -24.57 10.97 5.95
N GLY A 111 -24.77 12.06 5.19
CA GLY A 111 -25.05 11.86 3.76
C GLY A 111 -25.00 13.02 2.78
N SER A 112 -24.78 14.26 3.19
CA SER A 112 -24.66 15.35 2.20
C SER A 112 -23.19 15.61 1.90
N TYR A 113 -22.77 15.32 0.68
CA TYR A 113 -21.42 15.59 0.21
C TYR A 113 -21.37 16.89 -0.57
N TYR A 114 -20.29 17.65 -0.39
CA TYR A 114 -20.04 18.91 -1.04
C TYR A 114 -18.63 18.91 -1.63
N ALA A 115 -18.45 19.51 -2.80
CA ALA A 115 -17.16 19.74 -3.42
C ALA A 115 -17.11 21.10 -4.09
N LYS A 116 -15.90 21.61 -4.32
CA LYS A 116 -15.68 22.72 -5.24
C LYS A 116 -15.58 22.20 -6.66
N GLU A 117 -16.26 22.85 -7.58
CA GLU A 117 -15.97 22.65 -9.00
C GLU A 117 -14.66 23.38 -9.36
N ASN A 118 -13.98 22.93 -10.43
CA ASN A 118 -12.64 23.41 -10.78
C ASN A 118 -12.57 24.95 -10.84
N GLY A 119 -11.84 25.55 -9.89
CA GLY A 119 -11.64 27.00 -9.81
C GLY A 119 -12.75 27.78 -9.10
N ASP A 120 -13.81 27.13 -8.62
CA ASP A 120 -14.89 27.79 -7.89
C ASP A 120 -14.49 28.07 -6.43
N SER A 121 -14.92 29.22 -5.92
CA SER A 121 -14.86 29.53 -4.48
C SER A 121 -15.98 28.84 -3.70
N HIS A 122 -17.09 28.50 -4.36
CA HIS A 122 -18.28 27.96 -3.74
C HIS A 122 -18.28 26.42 -3.67
N TRP A 123 -18.95 25.90 -2.65
CA TRP A 123 -19.15 24.48 -2.44
C TRP A 123 -20.52 24.06 -2.95
N SER A 124 -20.54 23.12 -3.88
CA SER A 124 -21.76 22.61 -4.51
C SER A 124 -22.16 21.27 -3.91
N LEU A 125 -23.46 21.07 -3.71
CA LEU A 125 -24.04 19.82 -3.22
C LEU A 125 -23.89 18.73 -4.28
N LEU A 126 -23.18 17.64 -3.95
CA LEU A 126 -23.05 16.45 -4.79
C LEU A 126 -24.15 15.40 -4.53
N GLY A 127 -24.92 15.56 -3.44
CA GLY A 127 -25.93 14.58 -3.01
C GLY A 127 -25.35 13.46 -2.16
N LYS A 128 -25.98 12.28 -2.18
CA LYS A 128 -25.51 11.07 -1.51
C LYS A 128 -24.64 10.25 -2.46
N MET A 129 -23.54 9.70 -1.94
CA MET A 129 -22.64 8.82 -2.70
C MET A 129 -22.35 7.56 -1.89
N ASP A 130 -22.21 6.43 -2.57
CA ASP A 130 -21.58 5.24 -1.97
C ASP A 130 -20.05 5.38 -1.99
N ASN A 131 -19.37 4.40 -1.41
CA ASN A 131 -17.91 4.41 -1.31
C ASN A 131 -17.20 4.41 -2.67
N HIS A 132 -17.79 3.78 -3.69
CA HIS A 132 -17.19 3.69 -5.02
C HIS A 132 -17.31 5.03 -5.75
N ALA A 133 -18.51 5.61 -5.77
CA ALA A 133 -18.76 6.93 -6.33
C ALA A 133 -17.92 8.01 -5.63
N LEU A 134 -17.79 7.91 -4.30
CA LEU A 134 -16.94 8.81 -3.52
C LEU A 134 -15.46 8.69 -3.93
N LEU A 135 -14.92 7.48 -4.08
CA LEU A 135 -13.54 7.27 -4.51
C LEU A 135 -13.28 7.85 -5.90
N MET A 136 -14.16 7.57 -6.87
CA MET A 136 -14.06 8.13 -8.22
C MET A 136 -14.08 9.66 -8.20
N LYS A 137 -14.96 10.26 -7.39
CA LYS A 137 -15.05 11.72 -7.30
C LYS A 137 -13.82 12.32 -6.63
N LEU A 138 -13.25 11.65 -5.62
CA LEU A 138 -11.99 12.06 -5.01
C LEU A 138 -10.85 12.03 -6.03
N ASP A 139 -10.76 11.00 -6.87
CA ASP A 139 -9.73 10.95 -7.90
C ASP A 139 -9.87 12.05 -8.95
N GLU A 140 -11.10 12.40 -9.34
CA GLU A 140 -11.39 13.49 -10.26
C GLU A 140 -10.91 14.83 -9.69
N LEU A 141 -11.34 15.13 -8.46
CA LEU A 141 -11.00 16.38 -7.78
C LEU A 141 -9.51 16.46 -7.47
N ASN A 142 -8.87 15.34 -7.11
CA ASN A 142 -7.45 15.32 -6.79
C ASN A 142 -6.57 15.58 -8.02
N CYS A 143 -7.00 15.12 -9.20
CA CYS A 143 -6.33 15.45 -10.46
C CYS A 143 -6.35 16.95 -10.76
N GLY A 144 -7.44 17.64 -10.42
CA GLY A 144 -7.57 19.09 -10.67
C GLY A 144 -6.95 19.96 -9.58
N ALA A 145 -7.10 19.57 -8.31
CA ALA A 145 -6.70 20.39 -7.18
C ALA A 145 -5.26 20.18 -6.71
N ASN A 146 -4.69 18.98 -6.91
CA ASN A 146 -3.34 18.63 -6.44
C ASN A 146 -2.43 18.13 -7.57
N ASP A 147 -2.86 18.18 -8.83
CA ASP A 147 -2.14 17.58 -9.97
C ASP A 147 -1.72 16.12 -9.71
N ALA A 148 -2.54 15.38 -8.94
CA ALA A 148 -2.23 14.04 -8.47
C ALA A 148 -3.04 13.02 -9.30
N HIS A 149 -2.32 12.22 -10.09
CA HIS A 149 -2.91 11.39 -11.14
C HIS A 149 -2.87 9.90 -10.81
N ILE A 150 -3.93 9.18 -11.19
CA ILE A 150 -3.97 7.73 -11.01
C ILE A 150 -2.96 7.08 -11.95
N VAL A 151 -2.09 6.23 -11.39
CA VAL A 151 -1.12 5.42 -12.15
C VAL A 151 -1.58 3.97 -12.17
N ASP A 152 -1.77 3.42 -13.37
CA ASP A 152 -2.13 2.01 -13.58
C ASP A 152 -0.88 1.19 -13.92
N ILE A 153 -0.47 0.32 -13.00
CA ILE A 153 0.71 -0.51 -13.17
C ILE A 153 0.47 -1.70 -14.11
N CYS A 154 -0.77 -1.98 -14.52
CA CYS A 154 -1.06 -2.96 -15.59
C CYS A 154 -0.57 -2.49 -16.96
N GLN A 155 -0.29 -1.20 -17.14
CA GLN A 155 0.21 -0.65 -18.40
C GLN A 155 1.68 -1.06 -18.60
N VAL A 156 1.93 -1.93 -19.56
CA VAL A 156 3.27 -2.47 -19.87
C VAL A 156 3.84 -2.01 -21.21
N SER A 157 3.06 -1.26 -22.00
CA SER A 157 3.49 -0.73 -23.29
C SER A 157 2.75 0.54 -23.65
N GLY A 158 3.47 1.49 -24.26
CA GLY A 158 2.90 2.74 -24.73
C GLY A 158 2.60 3.72 -23.60
N ASN A 159 2.57 5.01 -23.95
CA ASN A 159 2.09 6.03 -23.03
C ASN A 159 0.56 5.94 -22.93
N TYR A 160 0.01 6.33 -21.79
CA TYR A 160 -1.43 6.27 -21.55
C TYR A 160 -1.92 7.54 -20.85
N MET A 161 -3.23 7.78 -20.86
CA MET A 161 -3.84 8.93 -20.20
C MET A 161 -4.27 8.56 -18.77
N CYS A 162 -4.17 9.50 -17.84
CA CYS A 162 -4.74 9.36 -16.50
C CYS A 162 -6.23 9.01 -16.61
N GLN A 163 -6.64 7.89 -16.01
CA GLN A 163 -8.02 7.38 -16.12
C GLN A 163 -9.06 8.30 -15.46
N SER A 164 -8.63 9.15 -14.54
CA SER A 164 -9.53 10.06 -13.81
C SER A 164 -9.85 11.33 -14.61
N CYS A 165 -8.81 12.06 -15.07
CA CYS A 165 -9.01 13.34 -15.76
C CYS A 165 -8.91 13.27 -17.28
N ASN A 166 -8.39 12.17 -17.84
CA ASN A 166 -8.14 11.96 -19.27
C ASN A 166 -7.34 13.07 -19.99
N ASN A 167 -6.67 13.95 -19.23
CA ASN A 167 -5.99 15.14 -19.76
C ASN A 167 -4.48 15.11 -19.56
N VAL A 168 -4.00 14.26 -18.64
CA VAL A 168 -2.57 14.12 -18.35
C VAL A 168 -2.05 12.79 -18.89
N GLN A 169 -1.00 12.88 -19.70
CA GLN A 169 -0.31 11.72 -20.24
C GLN A 169 0.71 11.20 -19.23
N ILE A 170 0.69 9.90 -18.98
CA ILE A 170 1.67 9.17 -18.21
C ILE A 170 2.61 8.50 -19.21
N SER A 171 3.88 8.91 -19.18
CA SER A 171 4.94 8.31 -19.98
C SER A 171 5.30 6.95 -19.41
N LEU A 172 5.43 5.95 -20.27
CA LEU A 172 5.88 4.62 -19.89
C LEU A 172 7.19 4.29 -20.58
N THR A 173 8.24 4.02 -19.81
CA THR A 173 9.48 3.45 -20.33
C THR A 173 9.70 2.07 -19.75
N CYS A 174 10.25 1.16 -20.56
CA CYS A 174 10.61 -0.18 -20.13
C CYS A 174 12.12 -0.35 -20.27
N ASP A 175 12.79 -0.57 -19.14
CA ASP A 175 14.19 -0.88 -19.08
C ASP A 175 14.34 -2.39 -18.86
N VAL A 176 14.76 -3.08 -19.92
CA VAL A 176 15.02 -4.52 -19.86
C VAL A 176 16.48 -4.73 -19.45
N PHE A 177 16.69 -5.06 -18.18
CA PHE A 177 18.02 -5.39 -17.68
C PHE A 177 18.35 -6.84 -18.03
N ARG A 178 19.22 -7.04 -19.02
CA ARG A 178 19.75 -8.36 -19.34
C ARG A 178 20.86 -8.76 -18.36
N VAL A 179 20.50 -9.05 -17.11
CA VAL A 179 21.41 -9.77 -16.21
C VAL A 179 21.26 -11.26 -16.52
N ALA A 180 22.26 -11.84 -17.18
CA ALA A 180 22.43 -13.27 -17.49
C ALA A 180 21.24 -14.19 -17.10
N CYS A 181 20.30 -14.39 -18.03
CA CYS A 181 19.16 -15.32 -17.93
C CYS A 181 18.06 -14.97 -16.90
N SER A 182 18.00 -13.75 -16.36
CA SER A 182 16.90 -13.33 -15.47
C SER A 182 15.69 -12.77 -16.25
N GLU A 183 14.49 -13.23 -15.91
CA GLU A 183 13.20 -12.70 -16.38
C GLU A 183 12.78 -11.45 -15.59
N PHE A 184 13.69 -10.47 -15.53
CA PHE A 184 13.53 -9.24 -14.77
C PHE A 184 13.37 -8.03 -15.70
N CYS A 185 12.36 -7.21 -15.47
CA CYS A 185 12.20 -5.92 -16.14
C CYS A 185 11.73 -4.82 -15.17
N MET A 186 12.04 -3.58 -15.54
CA MET A 186 11.58 -2.39 -14.83
C MET A 186 10.71 -1.56 -15.77
N TYR A 187 9.54 -1.16 -15.28
CA TYR A 187 8.69 -0.16 -15.92
C TYR A 187 8.76 1.14 -15.13
N THR A 188 8.99 2.25 -15.81
CA THR A 188 8.91 3.58 -15.20
C THR A 188 7.66 4.27 -15.71
N HIS A 189 6.71 4.52 -14.81
CA HIS A 189 5.55 5.35 -15.09
C HIS A 189 5.87 6.77 -14.61
N HIS A 190 5.99 7.71 -15.55
CA HIS A 190 6.30 9.10 -15.26
C HIS A 190 5.09 9.98 -15.59
N VAL A 191 4.56 10.66 -14.57
CA VAL A 191 3.42 11.56 -14.69
C VAL A 191 3.90 12.91 -15.21
N LYS A 192 3.51 13.27 -16.43
CA LYS A 192 3.90 14.57 -17.00
C LYS A 192 3.18 15.71 -16.29
N ASN A 193 3.93 16.70 -15.79
CA ASN A 193 3.40 17.91 -15.15
C ASN A 193 2.50 17.63 -13.94
N GLY A 194 2.85 16.65 -13.12
CA GLY A 194 2.08 16.35 -11.91
C GLY A 194 2.76 15.32 -11.03
N HIS A 195 1.95 14.69 -10.20
CA HIS A 195 2.36 13.72 -9.19
C HIS A 195 1.62 12.41 -9.36
N VAL A 196 2.25 11.33 -8.89
CA VAL A 196 1.61 10.05 -8.64
C VAL A 196 0.59 10.28 -7.53
N GLY A 197 -0.68 10.01 -7.83
CA GLY A 197 -1.76 9.98 -6.86
C GLY A 197 -1.97 8.57 -6.34
N ARG A 198 -3.14 8.01 -6.59
CA ARG A 198 -3.46 6.62 -6.27
C ARG A 198 -2.81 5.67 -7.29
N THR A 199 -2.37 4.50 -6.84
CA THR A 199 -1.83 3.46 -7.71
C THR A 199 -2.84 2.31 -7.82
N ILE A 200 -3.06 1.81 -9.03
CA ILE A 200 -3.99 0.71 -9.32
C ILE A 200 -3.32 -0.37 -10.16
N GLU A 201 -3.86 -1.58 -10.11
CA GLU A 201 -3.57 -2.67 -11.05
C GLU A 201 -4.87 -3.00 -11.80
N GLY A 202 -5.04 -2.42 -12.99
CA GLY A 202 -6.28 -2.51 -13.76
C GLY A 202 -7.42 -1.75 -13.09
N HIS A 203 -8.36 -2.45 -12.44
CA HIS A 203 -9.47 -1.85 -11.68
C HIS A 203 -9.28 -1.97 -10.17
N VAL A 204 -8.18 -2.58 -9.73
CA VAL A 204 -7.94 -2.91 -8.32
C VAL A 204 -7.07 -1.83 -7.69
N SER A 205 -7.52 -1.27 -6.57
CA SER A 205 -6.72 -0.31 -5.83
C SER A 205 -5.62 -1.00 -5.03
N LEU A 206 -4.41 -0.48 -5.09
CA LEU A 206 -3.31 -1.01 -4.30
C LEU A 206 -3.24 -0.28 -2.94
N LEU A 207 -3.13 -1.06 -1.87
CA LEU A 207 -3.07 -0.57 -0.48
C LEU A 207 -1.62 -0.48 -0.01
N GLY A 208 -1.32 0.46 0.88
CA GLY A 208 0.02 0.63 1.47
C GLY A 208 1.04 1.35 0.58
N LEU A 209 0.57 1.92 -0.54
CA LEU A 209 1.35 2.82 -1.40
C LEU A 209 0.93 4.26 -1.12
N GLU A 210 1.77 5.01 -0.42
CA GLU A 210 1.53 6.40 -0.05
C GLU A 210 2.34 7.32 -0.94
N ALA A 211 1.72 7.80 -2.02
CA ALA A 211 2.35 8.79 -2.88
C ALA A 211 2.34 10.18 -2.23
N SER A 212 3.44 10.91 -2.42
CA SER A 212 3.66 12.26 -1.94
C SER A 212 3.48 13.31 -3.05
N LYS A 213 3.31 14.58 -2.66
CA LYS A 213 3.33 15.78 -3.56
C LYS A 213 4.60 15.93 -4.40
N ASN A 214 5.55 15.01 -4.29
CA ASN A 214 6.84 15.09 -4.92
C ASN A 214 7.14 13.91 -5.85
N ASP A 215 6.28 12.89 -5.82
CA ASP A 215 6.54 11.65 -6.53
C ASP A 215 6.02 11.85 -7.95
N SER A 216 6.88 12.17 -8.91
CA SER A 216 6.47 12.26 -10.33
C SER A 216 6.63 10.94 -11.08
N SER A 217 7.32 9.97 -10.48
CA SER A 217 7.70 8.71 -11.11
C SER A 217 7.48 7.52 -10.19
N LEU A 218 6.95 6.45 -10.77
CA LEU A 218 6.76 5.15 -10.15
C LEU A 218 7.57 4.10 -10.90
N TYR A 219 8.47 3.41 -10.21
CA TYR A 219 9.24 2.28 -10.76
C TYR A 219 8.59 0.97 -10.35
N VAL A 220 8.19 0.16 -11.32
CA VAL A 220 7.54 -1.12 -11.11
C VAL A 220 8.47 -2.22 -11.58
N PHE A 221 8.89 -3.07 -10.65
CA PHE A 221 9.83 -4.15 -10.92
C PHE A 221 9.09 -5.48 -11.05
N CYS A 222 9.29 -6.12 -12.19
CA CYS A 222 8.68 -7.40 -12.52
C CYS A 222 9.71 -8.52 -12.50
N TYR A 223 9.33 -9.68 -11.96
CA TYR A 223 10.12 -10.89 -11.95
C TYR A 223 9.24 -12.07 -12.34
N LYS A 224 9.62 -12.80 -13.40
CA LYS A 224 8.83 -13.92 -13.97
C LYS A 224 7.38 -13.53 -14.30
N GLY A 225 7.19 -12.30 -14.78
CA GLY A 225 5.86 -11.73 -15.09
C GLY A 225 5.09 -11.15 -13.89
N PHE A 226 5.59 -11.28 -12.65
CA PHE A 226 4.93 -10.74 -11.46
C PHE A 226 5.49 -9.39 -11.03
N LYS A 227 4.62 -8.42 -10.76
CA LYS A 227 4.97 -7.12 -10.17
C LYS A 227 5.11 -7.32 -8.65
N LEU A 228 6.34 -7.34 -8.15
CA LEU A 228 6.61 -7.73 -6.75
C LEU A 228 7.26 -6.63 -5.92
N LEU A 229 7.85 -5.62 -6.57
CA LEU A 229 8.53 -4.51 -5.93
C LEU A 229 8.15 -3.22 -6.66
N ILE A 230 7.85 -2.17 -5.88
CA ILE A 230 7.59 -0.82 -6.37
C ILE A 230 8.59 0.13 -5.72
N SER A 231 9.00 1.16 -6.45
CA SER A 231 9.73 2.27 -5.87
C SER A 231 9.15 3.63 -6.28
N MET A 232 9.17 4.58 -5.35
CA MET A 232 8.78 5.97 -5.55
C MET A 232 9.95 6.88 -5.21
N GLN A 233 10.17 7.92 -6.01
CA GLN A 233 11.26 8.89 -5.83
C GLN A 233 10.82 10.07 -4.95
N LEU A 234 11.56 10.34 -3.88
CA LEU A 234 11.33 11.50 -3.00
C LEU A 234 12.12 12.74 -3.47
N PHE A 235 11.54 13.93 -3.23
CA PHE A 235 11.81 15.18 -3.98
C PHE A 235 13.22 15.77 -4.04
N SER A 236 14.19 15.39 -3.22
CA SER A 236 15.35 16.29 -3.05
C SER A 236 16.72 15.66 -3.11
N ILE A 237 16.83 14.33 -3.01
CA ILE A 237 18.15 13.71 -2.75
C ILE A 237 18.28 12.28 -3.28
N LEU A 238 17.89 11.97 -4.52
CA LEU A 238 18.06 10.60 -5.08
C LEU A 238 17.58 9.50 -4.10
N THR A 239 16.60 9.81 -3.24
CA THR A 239 16.09 8.91 -2.23
C THR A 239 14.86 8.24 -2.79
N TYR A 240 14.79 6.95 -2.53
CA TYR A 240 13.78 6.08 -3.07
C TYR A 240 13.18 5.30 -1.93
N GLU A 241 11.85 5.30 -1.87
CA GLU A 241 11.12 4.39 -1.02
C GLU A 241 10.82 3.13 -1.83
N PHE A 242 10.97 1.97 -1.19
CA PHE A 242 10.67 0.69 -1.82
C PHE A 242 9.55 0.00 -1.07
N PHE A 243 8.66 -0.63 -1.82
CA PHE A 243 7.48 -1.32 -1.31
C PHE A 243 7.44 -2.71 -1.88
N THR A 244 7.31 -3.72 -1.02
CA THR A 244 7.17 -5.12 -1.43
C THR A 244 5.71 -5.53 -1.38
N ARG A 245 5.28 -6.30 -2.37
CA ARG A 245 3.96 -6.92 -2.38
C ARG A 245 3.89 -8.00 -1.31
N ASN A 246 2.84 -8.01 -0.49
CA ASN A 246 2.72 -8.97 0.62
C ASN A 246 2.42 -10.41 0.15
N ALA A 247 1.80 -10.54 -1.02
CA ALA A 247 1.56 -11.81 -1.70
C ALA A 247 1.64 -11.60 -3.22
N VAL A 248 2.00 -12.62 -3.99
CA VAL A 248 2.19 -12.53 -5.45
C VAL A 248 0.98 -11.91 -6.18
N TYR A 249 -0.23 -12.20 -5.71
CA TYR A 249 -1.50 -11.68 -6.24
C TYR A 249 -2.24 -10.75 -5.25
N GLY A 250 -1.58 -10.31 -4.17
CA GLY A 250 -2.20 -9.51 -3.13
C GLY A 250 -2.32 -8.03 -3.51
N GLU A 251 -3.24 -7.30 -2.89
CA GLU A 251 -3.44 -5.87 -3.17
C GLU A 251 -2.64 -4.98 -2.21
N THR A 252 -2.07 -5.58 -1.17
CA THR A 252 -1.36 -4.88 -0.09
C THR A 252 0.15 -4.87 -0.34
N TRP A 253 0.72 -3.69 -0.11
CA TRP A 253 2.13 -3.41 -0.22
C TRP A 253 2.65 -2.92 1.13
N THR A 254 3.88 -3.30 1.45
CA THR A 254 4.52 -2.89 2.69
C THR A 254 5.81 -2.16 2.36
N LYS A 255 5.98 -0.99 2.98
CA LYS A 255 7.22 -0.22 2.89
C LYS A 255 8.39 -1.01 3.48
N MET A 256 9.47 -1.10 2.72
CA MET A 256 10.70 -1.76 3.16
C MET A 256 11.43 -0.91 4.20
N THR A 257 11.67 -1.48 5.38
CA THR A 257 12.44 -0.84 6.46
C THR A 257 13.89 -1.33 6.56
N SER A 258 14.17 -2.54 6.05
CA SER A 258 15.49 -3.16 6.09
C SER A 258 15.86 -3.72 4.72
N LEU A 259 17.17 -3.76 4.43
CA LEU A 259 17.70 -4.32 3.18
C LEU A 259 17.11 -3.68 1.90
N SER A 260 16.59 -2.46 1.97
CA SER A 260 16.06 -1.73 0.81
C SER A 260 17.17 -1.42 -0.19
N PRO A 261 16.96 -1.61 -1.50
CA PRO A 261 17.84 -1.06 -2.52
C PRO A 261 18.05 0.46 -2.31
N LYS A 262 19.22 0.98 -2.71
CA LYS A 262 19.51 2.41 -2.52
C LYS A 262 18.85 3.29 -3.58
N ASN A 263 18.67 2.75 -4.79
CA ASN A 263 18.10 3.43 -5.95
C ASN A 263 17.57 2.38 -6.94
N PRO A 264 16.72 2.74 -7.91
CA PRO A 264 16.09 1.81 -8.84
C PRO A 264 17.08 1.11 -9.80
N TYR A 265 18.34 1.54 -9.81
CA TYR A 265 19.42 0.95 -10.61
C TYR A 265 20.36 0.05 -9.80
N ASP A 266 20.05 -0.21 -8.52
CA ASP A 266 20.75 -1.20 -7.70
C ASP A 266 20.29 -2.63 -8.06
N ILE A 267 20.54 -3.01 -9.33
CA ILE A 267 19.91 -4.16 -10.01
C ILE A 267 20.14 -5.46 -9.25
N TYR A 268 21.33 -5.68 -8.69
CA TYR A 268 21.63 -6.90 -7.94
C TYR A 268 20.80 -7.01 -6.66
N LYS A 269 20.63 -5.91 -5.93
CA LYS A 269 19.85 -5.90 -4.68
C LYS A 269 18.34 -5.95 -4.94
N ILE A 270 17.90 -5.33 -6.04
CA ILE A 270 16.54 -5.45 -6.54
C ILE A 270 16.24 -6.91 -6.90
N LEU A 271 17.10 -7.56 -7.68
CA LEU A 271 16.95 -8.96 -8.06
C LEU A 271 16.94 -9.89 -6.84
N ASP A 272 17.84 -9.70 -5.88
CA ASP A 272 17.83 -10.43 -4.61
C ASP A 272 16.50 -10.27 -3.86
N THR A 273 16.00 -9.04 -3.78
CA THR A 273 14.72 -8.73 -3.14
C THR A 273 13.55 -9.40 -3.85
N LEU A 274 13.51 -9.34 -5.18
CA LEU A 274 12.46 -9.97 -6.00
C LEU A 274 12.45 -11.49 -5.82
N LYS A 275 13.62 -12.14 -5.86
CA LYS A 275 13.74 -13.58 -5.60
C LYS A 275 13.23 -13.94 -4.20
N ARG A 276 13.60 -13.16 -3.18
CA ARG A 276 13.13 -13.38 -1.81
C ARG A 276 11.61 -13.26 -1.69
N VAL A 277 11.01 -12.22 -2.27
CA VAL A 277 9.55 -12.03 -2.27
C VAL A 277 8.83 -13.12 -3.06
N ALA A 278 9.43 -13.61 -4.16
CA ALA A 278 8.92 -14.74 -4.93
C ALA A 278 9.07 -16.11 -4.22
N GLY A 279 9.69 -16.17 -3.03
CA GLY A 279 9.98 -17.42 -2.33
C GLY A 279 11.13 -18.22 -2.92
N GLU A 280 11.89 -17.63 -3.85
CA GLU A 280 13.07 -18.21 -4.51
C GLU A 280 14.37 -17.79 -3.84
N SER A 281 14.33 -17.26 -2.61
CA SER A 281 15.55 -16.86 -1.92
C SER A 281 16.57 -17.99 -2.05
N ASP A 282 17.74 -17.65 -2.58
CA ASP A 282 18.91 -18.52 -2.74
C ASP A 282 19.41 -18.86 -1.34
N ASP A 283 18.60 -19.63 -0.62
CA ASP A 283 18.89 -19.96 0.75
C ASP A 283 19.87 -21.11 0.68
N ALA A 284 21.12 -20.75 0.39
CA ALA A 284 22.29 -21.53 0.70
C ALA A 284 22.23 -21.96 2.19
N HIS A 285 21.53 -21.24 3.06
CA HIS A 285 21.22 -21.63 4.44
C HIS A 285 20.14 -22.73 4.54
N SER A 286 19.08 -22.72 3.71
CA SER A 286 18.11 -23.84 3.63
C SER A 286 18.74 -25.08 3.02
N ARG A 287 19.61 -24.89 2.02
CA ARG A 287 20.44 -25.96 1.44
C ARG A 287 21.41 -26.48 2.49
N MET A 288 22.11 -25.62 3.25
CA MET A 288 23.01 -26.05 4.33
C MET A 288 22.26 -26.73 5.49
N LYS A 289 21.06 -26.28 5.88
CA LYS A 289 20.23 -26.99 6.88
C LYS A 289 19.81 -28.37 6.36
N ARG A 290 19.44 -28.49 5.08
CA ARG A 290 19.11 -29.78 4.47
C ARG A 290 20.34 -30.69 4.35
N PHE A 291 21.50 -30.17 3.98
CA PHE A 291 22.75 -30.94 3.94
C PHE A 291 23.24 -31.34 5.34
N GLY A 292 23.13 -30.46 6.34
CA GLY A 292 23.49 -30.75 7.73
C GLY A 292 22.60 -31.84 8.35
N ILE A 293 21.28 -31.76 8.13
CA ILE A 293 20.33 -32.80 8.59
C ILE A 293 20.56 -34.12 7.83
N SER A 294 20.84 -34.08 6.53
CA SER A 294 21.12 -35.29 5.74
C SER A 294 22.45 -35.95 6.12
N ALA A 295 23.48 -35.16 6.44
CA ALA A 295 24.76 -35.66 6.93
C ALA A 295 24.64 -36.26 8.34
N LEU A 296 23.83 -35.67 9.23
CA LEU A 296 23.53 -36.23 10.55
C LEU A 296 22.74 -37.53 10.48
N ILE A 297 21.75 -37.62 9.58
CA ILE A 297 21.00 -38.87 9.36
C ILE A 297 21.91 -39.95 8.76
N GLY A 298 22.76 -39.60 7.79
CA GLY A 298 23.73 -40.51 7.19
C GLY A 298 24.76 -41.04 8.19
N ALA A 299 25.32 -40.18 9.03
CA ALA A 299 26.26 -40.56 10.09
C ALA A 299 25.59 -41.41 11.19
N GLY A 300 24.35 -41.08 11.56
CA GLY A 300 23.56 -41.87 12.51
C GLY A 300 23.26 -43.28 12.00
N LEU A 301 22.85 -43.42 10.73
CA LEU A 301 22.62 -44.72 10.09
C LEU A 301 23.90 -45.55 9.97
N ALA A 302 25.03 -44.93 9.62
CA ALA A 302 26.32 -45.62 9.56
C ALA A 302 26.77 -46.13 10.94
N CYS A 303 26.59 -45.34 12.00
CA CYS A 303 26.86 -45.79 13.37
C CYS A 303 25.96 -46.96 13.77
N ILE A 304 24.65 -46.90 13.50
CA ILE A 304 23.72 -48.00 13.83
C ILE A 304 24.08 -49.27 13.08
N ILE A 305 24.41 -49.19 11.78
CA ILE A 305 24.82 -50.34 10.98
C ILE A 305 26.11 -50.96 11.53
N MET A 306 27.10 -50.13 11.89
CA MET A 306 28.35 -50.61 12.49
C MET A 306 28.11 -51.25 13.86
N THR A 307 27.29 -50.64 14.72
CA THR A 307 26.95 -51.22 16.03
C THR A 307 26.19 -52.55 15.88
N LEU A 308 25.25 -52.64 14.93
CA LEU A 308 24.57 -53.90 14.62
C LEU A 308 25.55 -54.96 14.07
N TYR A 309 26.50 -54.56 13.23
CA TYR A 309 27.54 -55.46 12.72
C TYR A 309 28.44 -56.03 13.83
N TYR A 310 28.79 -55.22 14.84
CA TYR A 310 29.59 -55.67 15.99
C TYR A 310 28.79 -56.46 17.04
N LEU A 311 27.48 -56.24 17.14
CA LEU A 311 26.60 -56.94 18.09
C LEU A 311 26.08 -58.29 17.58
N ILE A 312 26.27 -58.62 16.30
CA ILE A 312 25.96 -59.94 15.77
C ILE A 312 27.20 -60.82 15.94
N PRO A 313 27.27 -61.71 16.95
CA PRO A 313 28.36 -62.68 17.03
C PRO A 313 28.30 -63.57 15.80
N VAL A 314 29.33 -63.48 14.95
CA VAL A 314 29.53 -64.36 13.79
C VAL A 314 29.81 -65.77 14.31
N LYS A 315 28.74 -66.50 14.64
CA LYS A 315 28.80 -67.95 14.75
C LYS A 315 28.94 -68.47 13.33
N LYS A 316 30.09 -69.08 13.04
CA LYS A 316 30.33 -69.89 11.85
C LYS A 316 29.17 -70.88 11.67
N ALA A 317 28.27 -70.55 10.77
CA ALA A 317 27.31 -71.48 10.20
C ALA A 317 27.18 -71.12 8.72
N GLY A 318 27.50 -72.07 7.85
CA GLY A 318 27.44 -71.92 6.41
C GLY A 318 26.01 -71.73 5.94
N VAL A 319 25.58 -70.47 5.87
CA VAL A 319 24.30 -70.07 5.27
C VAL A 319 24.63 -69.15 4.10
N VAL A 320 24.36 -69.63 2.89
CA VAL A 320 24.37 -68.87 1.65
C VAL A 320 23.23 -67.86 1.73
N ILE A 321 23.55 -66.56 1.81
CA ILE A 321 22.57 -65.49 1.67
C ILE A 321 22.50 -65.08 0.20
N GLU A 322 21.66 -65.78 -0.56
CA GLU A 322 21.01 -65.25 -1.75
C GLU A 322 19.81 -64.42 -1.28
N SER A 323 19.93 -63.08 -1.24
CA SER A 323 18.82 -62.14 -1.48
C SER A 323 19.13 -60.73 -0.98
N VAL A 324 19.52 -59.82 -1.88
CA VAL A 324 19.08 -58.42 -1.85
C VAL A 324 18.91 -57.96 -3.30
N LYS A 325 17.73 -58.23 -3.87
CA LYS A 325 17.35 -57.77 -5.21
C LYS A 325 15.93 -57.21 -5.21
N TYR A 326 15.59 -56.40 -4.21
CA TYR A 326 14.36 -55.62 -4.20
C TYR A 326 14.57 -54.35 -3.39
N MET A 327 14.96 -53.27 -4.06
CA MET A 327 14.50 -51.89 -3.87
C MET A 327 15.09 -51.05 -5.01
N LEU A 328 14.33 -50.07 -5.51
CA LEU A 328 14.54 -49.28 -6.73
C LEU A 328 13.89 -49.87 -7.99
N LYS A 329 12.55 -49.93 -7.99
CA LYS A 329 11.79 -49.71 -9.24
C LYS A 329 11.46 -48.21 -9.34
N PRO A 330 11.68 -47.56 -10.50
CA PRO A 330 11.25 -46.18 -10.72
C PRO A 330 9.72 -46.11 -10.78
N LYS A 331 9.14 -45.08 -10.15
CA LYS A 331 7.71 -44.74 -10.27
C LYS A 331 7.47 -44.18 -11.67
N GLU A 332 6.65 -44.86 -12.46
CA GLU A 332 6.06 -44.28 -13.67
C GLU A 332 5.07 -43.17 -13.28
N VAL A 333 5.25 -41.99 -13.86
CA VAL A 333 4.33 -40.85 -13.78
C VAL A 333 3.36 -40.98 -14.95
N LYS A 334 2.07 -41.22 -14.65
CA LYS A 334 1.00 -41.12 -15.64
C LYS A 334 0.54 -39.66 -15.75
N TYR A 335 0.61 -39.12 -16.95
CA TYR A 335 -0.03 -37.84 -17.29
C TYR A 335 -1.52 -38.08 -17.55
N LEU A 336 -2.37 -37.32 -16.86
CA LEU A 336 -3.79 -37.18 -17.18
C LEU A 336 -3.91 -36.14 -18.30
N THR A 337 -4.33 -36.57 -19.48
CA THR A 337 -4.88 -35.70 -20.52
C THR A 337 -6.36 -35.46 -20.19
N MET A 338 -6.75 -34.20 -20.04
CA MET A 338 -8.16 -33.79 -19.99
C MET A 338 -8.65 -33.59 -21.43
N GLU A 339 -9.75 -34.27 -21.78
CA GLU A 339 -10.66 -33.88 -22.86
C GLU A 339 -11.69 -32.88 -22.35
#